data_AF-A0A2M7BV83-F1
#
_entry.id   AF-A0A2M7BV83-F1
#
_cell.length_a   1.000
_cell.length_b   1.000
_cell.length_c   1.000
_cell.angle_alpha   90.00
_cell.angle_beta   90.00
_cell.angle_gamma   90.00
#
_symmetry.space_group_name_H-M   'P 1'
#
loop_
_entity.id
_entity.type
_entity.pdbx_description
1 polymer ?
#
loop_
_entity_poly.entity_id
_entity_poly.type
_entity_poly.pdbx_seq_one_letter_code
_entity_poly.pdbx_strand_id
1 'polypeptide(L)'
;MTSPVDEIKNRLDIVEIIGGYVRLQKAGRNYRALCPFHSEKAPSFFVSPERQLWRCFGCGKGGSIFDFIMEIEGVEFGDALRILAQRAGVELKKIDPKLKTERTRLYEICSLANQFFIRQLAGSRAGKQMQDYLNSRGLKSKTIKDWQIGYAPDGWSSLLEFLGGRGYPEGEIDKAGLAVKNEEKKKYYDRFRDRIIFPIRDLNGVTIGFSGRENPWRPNQQMGKYINTPNTLIYDKSRVLYGLDKAKLAIRKENFCILVEGQIDVVASHQAGFVNAVASSGTALTEEQLKIIKRYTENLSTAFDMDLAGQAATKRGIDLAIQLGFNTKVISLPAGQDPADYLLKNNSLWEQAIKKAGSLIEFYLENALAQYDCQTLEGKKEIAKIILPLIKKIPHKIEQSHWLQELSRRLRVQEKDLVDEMERTEIPMTEENIPQIGKEFDSVELARPTDNKIDLEEYLLGLLLVNLKKFKRFKRQPAYLFSNSDLAEIFKNLKKCSKKRIKLTGFRENLSNDLANQLDELIFKAEARSSLLDKSADDFKPTKEIRFCFSQLRDRYWRQKLNQINLSIREAEEKKDKDLCKKLTEEANKLTKQVILSKS
;
A
#
# COMPACT_ATOMS: atom_id res chain seq x y z
N MET A 1 -33.24 18.66 -1.24
CA MET A 1 -31.88 19.25 -1.27
C MET A 1 -30.95 18.16 -1.78
N THR A 2 -30.19 18.44 -2.84
CA THR A 2 -29.17 17.53 -3.38
C THR A 2 -28.10 17.28 -2.31
N SER A 3 -27.64 16.04 -2.15
CA SER A 3 -26.56 15.72 -1.19
C SER A 3 -25.28 16.46 -1.57
N PRO A 4 -24.41 16.87 -0.61
CA PRO A 4 -23.09 17.42 -0.93
C PRO A 4 -22.26 16.49 -1.84
N VAL A 5 -22.46 15.17 -1.73
CA VAL A 5 -21.85 14.17 -2.61
C VAL A 5 -22.32 14.34 -4.05
N ASP A 6 -23.61 14.54 -4.26
CA ASP A 6 -24.19 14.72 -5.60
C ASP A 6 -23.79 16.06 -6.20
N GLU A 7 -23.71 17.11 -5.38
CA GLU A 7 -23.26 18.43 -5.80
C GLU A 7 -21.80 18.40 -6.28
N ILE A 8 -20.93 17.69 -5.57
CA ILE A 8 -19.53 17.49 -5.99
C ILE A 8 -19.45 16.69 -7.28
N LYS A 9 -20.20 15.58 -7.41
CA LYS A 9 -20.22 14.76 -8.63
C LYS A 9 -20.75 15.52 -9.85
N ASN A 10 -21.63 16.49 -9.65
CA ASN A 10 -22.16 17.32 -10.73
C ASN A 10 -21.21 18.45 -11.15
N ARG A 11 -20.29 18.86 -10.27
CA ARG A 11 -19.35 19.97 -10.54
C ARG A 11 -17.99 19.50 -11.05
N LEU A 12 -17.59 18.26 -10.75
CA LEU A 12 -16.28 17.73 -11.10
C LEU A 12 -16.38 16.67 -12.18
N ASP A 13 -15.56 16.81 -13.23
CA ASP A 13 -15.35 15.74 -14.20
C ASP A 13 -14.25 14.79 -13.72
N ILE A 14 -14.57 13.50 -13.66
CA ILE A 14 -13.61 12.45 -13.31
C ILE A 14 -12.37 12.44 -14.21
N VAL A 15 -12.49 12.81 -15.49
CA VAL A 15 -11.37 12.86 -16.43
C VAL A 15 -10.39 13.95 -16.04
N GLU A 16 -10.89 15.12 -15.64
CA GLU A 16 -10.05 16.24 -15.22
C GLU A 16 -9.34 15.93 -13.91
N ILE A 17 -10.08 15.41 -12.92
CA ILE A 17 -9.50 15.06 -11.62
C ILE A 17 -8.45 13.97 -11.78
N ILE A 18 -8.74 12.86 -12.47
CA ILE A 18 -7.77 11.79 -12.68
C ILE A 18 -6.62 12.25 -13.58
N GLY A 19 -6.90 13.08 -14.59
CA GLY A 19 -5.91 13.67 -15.49
C GLY A 19 -4.85 14.51 -14.77
N GLY A 20 -5.19 15.08 -13.61
CA GLY A 20 -4.24 15.76 -12.73
C GLY A 20 -3.22 14.82 -12.07
N TYR A 21 -3.53 13.53 -11.95
CA TYR A 21 -2.64 12.53 -11.34
C TYR A 21 -1.94 11.65 -12.36
N VAL A 22 -2.63 11.31 -13.45
CA VAL A 22 -2.20 10.31 -14.42
C VAL A 22 -2.38 10.85 -15.83
N ARG A 23 -1.37 10.67 -16.69
CA ARG A 23 -1.43 11.10 -18.09
C ARG A 23 -2.42 10.24 -18.87
N LEU A 24 -3.63 10.74 -19.06
CA LEU A 24 -4.69 10.09 -19.81
C LEU A 24 -4.50 10.23 -21.33
N GLN A 25 -4.73 9.14 -22.06
CA GLN A 25 -4.75 9.07 -23.52
C GLN A 25 -6.14 8.66 -24.00
N LYS A 26 -6.64 9.29 -25.07
CA LYS A 26 -7.96 8.96 -25.61
C LYS A 26 -7.98 7.55 -26.23
N ALA A 27 -9.00 6.77 -25.93
CA ALA A 27 -9.19 5.40 -26.40
C ALA A 27 -10.68 5.14 -26.72
N GLY A 28 -11.09 5.49 -27.95
CA GLY A 28 -12.49 5.43 -28.36
C GLY A 28 -13.34 6.44 -27.57
N ARG A 29 -14.37 5.94 -26.88
CA ARG A 29 -15.25 6.75 -26.02
C ARG A 29 -14.71 6.97 -24.60
N ASN A 30 -13.68 6.23 -24.21
CA ASN A 30 -13.06 6.29 -22.89
C ASN A 30 -11.63 6.88 -22.99
N TYR A 31 -11.01 7.08 -21.84
CA TYR A 31 -9.58 7.38 -21.72
C TYR A 31 -8.86 6.17 -21.13
N ARG A 32 -7.57 6.05 -21.42
CA ARG A 32 -6.68 5.01 -20.89
C ARG A 32 -5.36 5.58 -20.38
N ALA A 33 -4.73 4.91 -19.43
CA ALA A 33 -3.38 5.21 -18.95
C ALA A 33 -2.72 3.97 -18.34
N LEU A 34 -1.45 4.12 -17.95
CA LEU A 34 -0.82 3.18 -17.02
C LEU A 34 -1.46 3.37 -15.65
N CYS A 35 -1.74 2.27 -14.97
CA CYS A 35 -2.33 2.28 -13.65
C CYS A 35 -1.38 2.90 -12.62
N PRO A 36 -1.86 3.86 -11.80
CA PRO A 36 -1.03 4.43 -10.74
C PRO A 36 -0.93 3.51 -9.51
N PHE A 37 -1.69 2.41 -9.46
CA PHE A 37 -1.79 1.54 -8.28
C PHE A 37 -1.00 0.24 -8.37
N HIS A 38 -0.49 -0.10 -9.56
CA HIS A 38 0.38 -1.27 -9.77
C HIS A 38 1.27 -1.03 -11.00
N SER A 39 2.40 -1.71 -11.06
CA SER A 39 3.36 -1.54 -12.16
C SER A 39 2.95 -2.37 -13.39
N GLU A 40 2.87 -1.72 -14.55
CA GLU A 40 2.54 -2.35 -15.83
C GLU A 40 3.21 -1.65 -17.01
N LYS A 41 3.44 -2.38 -18.10
CA LYS A 41 4.01 -1.83 -19.35
C LYS A 41 2.94 -1.41 -20.36
N ALA A 42 1.76 -2.05 -20.30
CA ALA A 42 0.64 -1.77 -21.20
C ALA A 42 -0.48 -1.04 -20.44
N PRO A 43 -1.12 0.00 -21.01
CA PRO A 43 -2.21 0.72 -20.35
C PRO A 43 -3.41 -0.20 -20.03
N SER A 44 -3.66 -0.49 -18.76
CA SER A 44 -4.86 -1.21 -18.31
C SER A 44 -5.82 -0.36 -17.49
N PHE A 45 -5.45 0.89 -17.19
CA PHE A 45 -6.28 1.84 -16.46
C PHE A 45 -7.18 2.61 -17.42
N PHE A 46 -8.49 2.53 -17.23
CA PHE A 46 -9.49 3.18 -18.07
C PHE A 46 -10.38 4.12 -17.27
N VAL A 47 -10.74 5.25 -17.87
CA VAL A 47 -11.67 6.25 -17.32
C VAL A 47 -12.81 6.47 -18.30
N SER A 48 -14.04 6.38 -17.83
CA SER A 48 -15.24 6.62 -18.63
C SER A 48 -15.84 7.99 -18.29
N PRO A 49 -15.80 8.96 -19.23
CA PRO A 49 -16.38 10.28 -19.01
C PRO A 49 -17.91 10.21 -18.89
N GLU A 50 -18.55 9.37 -19.71
CA GLU A 50 -20.01 9.23 -19.75
C GLU A 50 -20.55 8.62 -18.44
N ARG A 51 -19.83 7.64 -17.88
CA ARG A 51 -20.25 6.95 -16.65
C ARG A 51 -19.70 7.57 -15.38
N GLN A 52 -18.77 8.51 -15.47
CA GLN A 52 -18.05 9.09 -14.34
C GLN A 52 -17.42 8.02 -13.42
N LEU A 53 -16.80 7.01 -14.03
CA LEU A 53 -16.16 5.87 -13.35
C LEU A 53 -14.77 5.58 -13.93
N TRP A 54 -13.91 4.97 -13.12
CA TRP A 54 -12.61 4.45 -13.56
C TRP A 54 -12.45 2.98 -13.16
N ARG A 55 -11.59 2.26 -13.88
CA ARG A 55 -11.21 0.90 -13.55
C ARG A 55 -9.86 0.54 -14.13
N CYS A 56 -9.07 -0.19 -13.38
CA CYS A 56 -7.87 -0.87 -13.85
C CYS A 56 -8.16 -2.34 -14.11
N PHE A 57 -7.91 -2.80 -15.33
CA PHE A 57 -8.08 -4.21 -15.72
C PHE A 57 -6.87 -5.09 -15.36
N GLY A 58 -5.71 -4.50 -15.03
CA GLY A 58 -4.56 -5.24 -14.52
C GLY A 58 -4.71 -5.63 -13.04
N CYS A 59 -5.10 -4.69 -12.17
CA CYS A 59 -5.20 -4.91 -10.72
C CYS A 59 -6.64 -5.00 -10.18
N GLY A 60 -7.66 -4.84 -11.03
CA GLY A 60 -9.08 -4.99 -10.65
C GLY A 60 -9.71 -3.81 -9.92
N LYS A 61 -8.92 -2.85 -9.43
CA LYS A 61 -9.41 -1.65 -8.72
C LYS A 61 -10.26 -0.77 -9.63
N GLY A 62 -11.28 -0.11 -9.08
CA GLY A 62 -12.14 0.81 -9.81
C GLY A 62 -13.20 1.43 -8.93
N GLY A 63 -13.87 2.46 -9.42
CA GLY A 63 -14.93 3.14 -8.70
C GLY A 63 -15.20 4.55 -9.23
N SER A 64 -15.80 5.36 -8.38
CA SER A 64 -16.07 6.77 -8.60
C SER A 64 -14.84 7.64 -8.38
N ILE A 65 -15.01 8.95 -8.59
CA ILE A 65 -14.00 9.98 -8.29
C ILE A 65 -13.56 9.96 -6.82
N PHE A 66 -14.44 9.60 -5.89
CA PHE A 66 -14.10 9.47 -4.46
C PHE A 66 -13.22 8.26 -4.23
N ASP A 67 -13.59 7.11 -4.79
CA ASP A 67 -12.80 5.88 -4.68
C ASP A 67 -11.40 6.07 -5.28
N PHE A 68 -11.28 6.85 -6.37
CA PHE A 68 -9.97 7.21 -6.91
C PHE A 68 -9.12 7.99 -5.90
N ILE A 69 -9.69 9.04 -5.29
CA ILE A 69 -8.99 9.88 -4.32
C ILE A 69 -8.63 9.07 -3.06
N MET A 70 -9.55 8.23 -2.59
CA MET A 70 -9.31 7.32 -1.48
C MET A 70 -8.12 6.39 -1.76
N GLU A 71 -8.06 5.80 -2.95
CA GLU A 71 -6.99 4.89 -3.34
C GLU A 71 -5.66 5.61 -3.59
N ILE A 72 -5.67 6.77 -4.26
CA ILE A 72 -4.44 7.46 -4.67
C ILE A 72 -3.81 8.26 -3.53
N GLU A 73 -4.62 8.83 -2.64
CA GLU A 73 -4.15 9.58 -1.47
C GLU A 73 -4.10 8.71 -0.20
N GLY A 74 -4.68 7.50 -0.23
CA GLY A 74 -4.73 6.59 0.93
C GLY A 74 -5.63 7.12 2.05
N VAL A 75 -6.77 7.74 1.69
CA VAL A 75 -7.68 8.41 2.62
C VAL A 75 -9.04 7.73 2.68
N GLU A 76 -9.77 7.91 3.78
CA GLU A 76 -11.15 7.41 3.91
C GLU A 76 -12.17 8.33 3.20
N PHE A 77 -13.40 7.85 3.00
CA PHE A 77 -14.43 8.58 2.27
C PHE A 77 -14.68 10.01 2.76
N GLY A 78 -14.68 10.24 4.08
CA GLY A 78 -14.87 11.57 4.64
C GLY A 78 -13.76 12.57 4.30
N ASP A 79 -12.52 12.09 4.20
CA ASP A 79 -11.36 12.90 3.81
C ASP A 79 -11.36 13.14 2.29
N ALA A 80 -11.65 12.11 1.50
CA ALA A 80 -11.88 12.25 0.05
C ALA A 80 -13.01 13.24 -0.25
N LEU A 81 -14.07 13.24 0.56
CA LEU A 81 -15.17 14.19 0.47
C LEU A 81 -14.71 15.63 0.69
N ARG A 82 -13.86 15.89 1.69
CA ARG A 82 -13.31 17.25 1.93
C ARG A 82 -12.39 17.70 0.81
N ILE A 83 -11.50 16.83 0.34
CA ILE A 83 -10.57 17.12 -0.76
C ILE A 83 -11.35 17.52 -2.01
N LEU A 84 -12.37 16.74 -2.37
CA LEU A 84 -13.18 16.98 -3.56
C LEU A 84 -14.15 18.15 -3.37
N ALA A 85 -14.68 18.37 -2.16
CA ALA A 85 -15.51 19.54 -1.85
C ALA A 85 -14.74 20.85 -2.04
N GLN A 86 -13.49 20.90 -1.56
CA GLN A 86 -12.62 22.06 -1.75
C GLN A 86 -12.34 22.32 -3.23
N ARG A 87 -12.08 21.27 -4.02
CA ARG A 87 -11.89 21.39 -5.47
C ARG A 87 -13.16 21.80 -6.21
N ALA A 88 -14.32 21.35 -5.76
CA ALA A 88 -15.62 21.67 -6.34
C ALA A 88 -16.18 23.04 -5.89
N GLY A 89 -15.51 23.72 -4.95
CA GLY A 89 -16.03 24.95 -4.32
C GLY A 89 -17.35 24.71 -3.58
N VAL A 90 -17.52 23.54 -2.97
CA VAL A 90 -18.71 23.15 -2.20
C VAL A 90 -18.41 23.31 -0.71
N GLU A 91 -19.17 24.15 -0.01
CA GLU A 91 -19.06 24.28 1.44
C GLU A 91 -19.77 23.11 2.14
N LEU A 92 -19.00 22.27 2.81
CA LEU A 92 -19.55 21.22 3.67
C LEU A 92 -20.06 21.86 4.96
N LYS A 93 -21.37 21.70 5.26
CA LYS A 93 -21.94 22.15 6.53
C LYS A 93 -21.16 21.54 7.70
N LYS A 94 -20.85 22.35 8.73
CA LYS A 94 -20.21 21.88 9.97
C LYS A 94 -21.08 20.78 10.59
N ILE A 95 -20.54 19.57 10.60
CA ILE A 95 -21.18 18.40 11.21
C ILE A 95 -21.18 18.59 12.74
N ASP A 96 -22.30 18.27 13.40
CA ASP A 96 -22.43 18.21 14.86
C ASP A 96 -21.25 17.41 15.45
N PRO A 97 -20.57 17.89 16.51
CA PRO A 97 -19.54 17.12 17.21
C PRO A 97 -19.93 15.67 17.53
N LYS A 98 -21.22 15.38 17.77
CA LYS A 98 -21.76 14.03 18.00
C LYS A 98 -21.82 13.15 16.75
N LEU A 99 -21.80 13.76 15.57
CA LEU A 99 -21.82 13.10 14.26
C LEU A 99 -20.42 13.06 13.61
N LYS A 100 -19.38 13.60 14.28
CA LYS A 100 -18.00 13.48 13.80
C LYS A 100 -17.50 12.05 14.05
N THR A 101 -16.86 11.48 13.04
CA THR A 101 -16.15 10.22 13.21
C THR A 101 -15.02 10.38 14.21
N GLU A 102 -14.72 9.33 14.96
CA GLU A 102 -13.59 9.27 15.89
C GLU A 102 -12.29 9.74 15.20
N ARG A 103 -12.04 9.28 13.97
CA ARG A 103 -10.91 9.69 13.14
C ARG A 103 -10.79 11.21 12.99
N THR A 104 -11.90 11.90 12.71
CA THR A 104 -11.94 13.37 12.57
C THR A 104 -11.57 14.06 13.87
N ARG A 105 -12.07 13.56 15.01
CA ARG A 105 -11.73 14.09 16.34
C ARG A 105 -10.25 13.93 16.65
N LEU A 106 -9.64 12.78 16.31
CA LEU A 106 -8.21 12.56 16.50
C LEU A 106 -7.35 13.55 15.69
N TYR A 107 -7.69 13.82 14.42
CA TYR A 107 -6.99 14.83 13.62
C TYR A 107 -7.07 16.24 14.25
N GLU A 108 -8.24 16.62 14.77
CA GLU A 108 -8.42 17.91 15.45
C GLU A 108 -7.57 18.00 16.72
N ILE A 109 -7.54 16.95 17.54
CA ILE A 109 -6.70 16.83 18.74
C ILE A 109 -5.23 17.01 18.36
N CYS A 110 -4.73 16.26 17.36
CA CYS A 110 -3.35 16.36 16.91
C CYS A 110 -3.02 17.75 16.36
N SER A 111 -3.92 18.37 15.61
CA SER A 111 -3.73 19.74 15.09
C SER A 111 -3.63 20.77 16.23
N LEU A 112 -4.51 20.70 17.23
CA LEU A 112 -4.49 21.60 18.38
C LEU A 112 -3.26 21.37 19.28
N ALA A 113 -2.89 20.11 19.51
CA ALA A 113 -1.69 19.77 20.26
C ALA A 113 -0.42 20.30 19.58
N ASN A 114 -0.34 20.19 18.25
CA ASN A 114 0.79 20.76 17.50
C ASN A 114 0.90 22.28 17.71
N GLN A 115 -0.24 23.00 17.63
CA GLN A 115 -0.26 24.45 17.91
C GLN A 115 0.15 24.77 19.34
N PHE A 116 -0.27 23.96 20.31
CA PHE A 116 0.16 24.10 21.71
C PHE A 116 1.68 23.98 21.84
N PHE A 117 2.28 22.92 21.29
CA PHE A 117 3.72 22.70 21.39
C PHE A 117 4.54 23.79 20.70
N ILE A 118 4.11 24.29 19.54
CA ILE A 118 4.76 25.42 18.86
C ILE A 118 4.75 26.66 19.75
N ARG A 119 3.60 26.98 20.37
CA ARG A 119 3.48 28.13 21.28
C ARG A 119 4.36 27.96 22.50
N GLN A 120 4.48 26.76 23.06
CA GLN A 120 5.32 26.49 24.21
C GLN A 120 6.82 26.63 23.91
N LEU A 121 7.25 26.22 22.70
CA LEU A 121 8.62 26.44 22.25
C LEU A 121 8.95 27.93 22.16
N ALA A 122 8.06 28.74 21.56
CA ALA A 122 8.29 30.16 21.36
C ALA A 122 8.09 31.01 22.65
N GLY A 123 7.17 30.61 23.52
CA GLY A 123 6.67 31.46 24.62
C GLY A 123 7.27 31.18 26.00
N SER A 124 7.83 30.00 26.24
CA SER A 124 8.31 29.61 27.58
C SER A 124 9.83 29.74 27.73
N ARG A 125 10.33 29.96 28.96
CA ARG A 125 11.77 29.99 29.25
C ARG A 125 12.46 28.67 28.88
N ALA A 126 11.82 27.54 29.20
CA ALA A 126 12.31 26.22 28.82
C ALA A 126 12.24 26.00 27.29
N GLY A 127 11.19 26.51 26.64
CA GLY A 127 11.08 26.51 25.18
C GLY A 127 12.22 27.26 24.48
N LYS A 128 12.61 28.43 24.99
CA LYS A 128 13.79 29.16 24.48
C LYS A 128 15.07 28.34 24.60
N GLN A 129 15.29 27.67 25.74
CA GLN A 129 16.44 26.76 25.88
C GLN A 129 16.39 25.66 24.82
N MET A 130 15.25 24.99 24.62
CA MET A 130 15.11 23.97 23.57
C MET A 130 15.35 24.53 22.17
N GLN A 131 14.92 25.77 21.91
CA GLN A 131 15.19 26.46 20.65
C GLN A 131 16.69 26.72 20.46
N ASP A 132 17.41 27.13 21.51
CA ASP A 132 18.87 27.33 21.47
C ASP A 132 19.59 26.02 21.17
N TYR A 133 19.13 24.88 21.72
CA TYR A 133 19.66 23.57 21.35
C TYR A 133 19.42 23.22 19.88
N LEU A 134 18.23 23.48 19.35
CA LEU A 134 17.95 23.24 17.92
C LEU A 134 18.83 24.12 17.04
N ASN A 135 19.04 25.38 17.43
CA ASN A 135 19.95 26.31 16.76
C ASN A 135 21.40 25.83 16.84
N SER A 136 21.86 25.30 17.98
CA SER A 136 23.21 24.73 18.14
C SER A 136 23.40 23.45 17.32
N ARG A 137 22.31 22.75 16.99
CA ARG A 137 22.28 21.66 16.00
C ARG A 137 22.14 22.15 14.56
N GLY A 138 22.25 23.45 14.31
CA GLY A 138 22.29 24.05 12.97
C GLY A 138 20.93 24.32 12.36
N LEU A 139 19.82 24.06 13.06
CA LEU A 139 18.49 24.32 12.54
C LEU A 139 18.17 25.81 12.65
N LYS A 140 17.88 26.46 11.52
CA LYS A 140 17.52 27.88 11.45
C LYS A 140 16.11 28.07 12.02
N SER A 141 15.84 29.22 12.62
CA SER A 141 14.51 29.53 13.18
C SER A 141 13.38 29.46 12.14
N LYS A 142 13.66 29.81 10.87
CA LYS A 142 12.72 29.61 9.76
C LYS A 142 12.39 28.13 9.57
N THR A 143 13.40 27.26 9.54
CA THR A 143 13.23 25.81 9.41
C THR A 143 12.43 25.23 10.58
N ILE A 144 12.75 25.61 11.81
CA ILE A 144 12.01 25.21 13.02
C ILE A 144 10.51 25.56 12.88
N LYS A 145 10.21 26.76 12.37
CA LYS A 145 8.84 27.22 12.10
C LYS A 145 8.16 26.47 10.96
N ASP A 146 8.84 26.30 9.82
CA ASP A 146 8.31 25.63 8.62
C ASP A 146 8.02 24.15 8.84
N TRP A 147 8.80 23.50 9.72
CA TRP A 147 8.59 22.13 10.18
C TRP A 147 7.64 22.02 11.37
N GLN A 148 7.23 23.16 11.94
CA GLN A 148 6.32 23.25 13.08
C GLN A 148 6.85 22.46 14.30
N ILE A 149 8.15 22.52 14.53
CA ILE A 149 8.78 21.92 15.71
C ILE A 149 8.30 22.67 16.95
N GLY A 150 7.98 21.93 18.01
CA GLY A 150 7.45 22.46 19.26
C GLY A 150 8.18 21.95 20.50
N TYR A 151 7.64 22.26 21.67
CA TYR A 151 8.12 21.80 22.97
C TYR A 151 6.95 21.36 23.85
N ALA A 152 7.07 20.18 24.44
CA ALA A 152 6.19 19.70 25.49
C ALA A 152 6.78 20.09 26.85
N PRO A 153 6.09 20.91 27.66
CA PRO A 153 6.58 21.33 28.97
C PRO A 153 6.70 20.14 29.94
N ASP A 154 7.44 20.32 31.03
CA ASP A 154 7.66 19.32 32.09
C ASP A 154 6.43 19.09 33.02
N GLY A 155 5.25 19.56 32.62
CA GLY A 155 4.02 19.39 33.39
C GLY A 155 3.38 18.01 33.18
N TRP A 156 2.69 17.50 34.22
CA TRP A 156 2.00 16.21 34.14
C TRP A 156 0.68 16.24 33.37
N SER A 157 0.06 17.42 33.21
CA SER A 157 -1.29 17.58 32.66
C SER A 157 -1.45 18.83 31.78
N SER A 158 -0.35 19.47 31.37
CA SER A 158 -0.41 20.75 30.67
C SER A 158 -1.14 20.67 29.33
N LEU A 159 -0.93 19.62 28.55
CA LEU A 159 -1.64 19.38 27.30
C LEU A 159 -3.07 18.88 27.57
N LEU A 160 -3.24 17.96 28.52
CA LEU A 160 -4.55 17.46 28.96
C LEU A 160 -5.50 18.60 29.34
N GLU A 161 -5.07 19.53 30.19
CA GLU A 161 -5.86 20.69 30.62
C GLU A 161 -6.19 21.61 29.44
N PHE A 162 -5.23 21.86 28.56
CA PHE A 162 -5.41 22.70 27.36
C PHE A 162 -6.42 22.12 26.37
N LEU A 163 -6.40 20.81 26.15
CA LEU A 163 -7.33 20.11 25.26
C LEU A 163 -8.70 19.89 25.94
N GLY A 164 -8.71 19.61 27.24
CA GLY A 164 -9.91 19.53 28.07
C GLY A 164 -10.70 20.83 28.06
N GLY A 165 -10.00 21.97 28.19
CA GLY A 165 -10.59 23.31 28.06
C GLY A 165 -11.16 23.61 26.66
N ARG A 166 -10.87 22.78 25.65
CA ARG A 166 -11.47 22.84 24.30
C ARG A 166 -12.54 21.76 24.05
N GLY A 167 -12.96 21.05 25.09
CA GLY A 167 -14.02 20.06 25.02
C GLY A 167 -13.57 18.70 24.46
N TYR A 168 -12.29 18.35 24.59
CA TYR A 168 -11.79 17.00 24.29
C TYR A 168 -11.59 16.23 25.61
N PRO A 169 -12.35 15.14 25.87
CA PRO A 169 -12.21 14.36 27.09
C PRO A 169 -10.89 13.55 27.09
N GLU A 170 -10.37 13.26 28.28
CA GLU A 170 -9.07 12.58 28.48
C GLU A 170 -8.95 11.26 27.70
N GLY A 171 -10.03 10.48 27.63
CA GLY A 171 -10.06 9.23 26.87
C GLY A 171 -9.87 9.40 25.36
N GLU A 172 -10.30 10.53 24.77
CA GLU A 172 -10.02 10.81 23.35
C GLU A 172 -8.57 11.26 23.15
N ILE A 173 -8.01 11.99 24.12
CA ILE A 173 -6.61 12.44 24.09
C ILE A 173 -5.66 11.23 24.21
N ASP A 174 -6.02 10.25 25.03
CA ASP A 174 -5.33 8.95 25.13
C ASP A 174 -5.41 8.15 23.83
N LYS A 175 -6.59 8.09 23.19
CA LYS A 175 -6.76 7.46 21.87
C LYS A 175 -5.99 8.16 20.74
N ALA A 176 -5.76 9.47 20.86
CA ALA A 176 -4.85 10.20 19.97
C ALA A 176 -3.37 9.93 20.29
N GLY A 177 -3.09 9.13 21.33
CA GLY A 177 -1.77 8.76 21.79
C GLY A 177 -1.02 9.91 22.47
N LEU A 178 -1.73 10.94 22.95
CA LEU A 178 -1.13 12.13 23.58
C LEU A 178 -1.18 12.08 25.12
N ALA A 179 -1.98 11.19 25.68
CA ALA A 179 -2.02 10.90 27.11
C ALA A 179 -1.56 9.46 27.39
N VAL A 180 -1.37 9.18 28.68
CA VAL A 180 -1.19 7.84 29.24
C VAL A 180 -2.10 7.71 30.44
N LYS A 181 -2.86 6.61 30.49
CA LYS A 181 -3.66 6.27 31.66
C LYS A 181 -2.80 5.56 32.72
N ASN A 182 -2.80 6.06 33.94
CA ASN A 182 -2.28 5.33 35.09
C ASN A 182 -3.37 4.38 35.62
N GLU A 183 -3.18 3.07 35.49
CA GLU A 183 -4.20 2.07 35.88
C GLU A 183 -4.46 2.03 37.39
N GLU A 184 -3.43 2.24 38.22
CA GLU A 184 -3.56 2.23 39.68
C GLU A 184 -4.32 3.46 40.20
N LYS A 185 -3.97 4.64 39.70
CA LYS A 185 -4.52 5.93 40.16
C LYS A 185 -5.77 6.35 39.38
N LYS A 186 -6.14 5.62 38.33
CA LYS A 186 -7.23 5.94 37.38
C LYS A 186 -7.19 7.40 36.87
N LYS A 187 -5.99 7.95 36.70
CA LYS A 187 -5.75 9.32 36.22
C LYS A 187 -4.93 9.30 34.95
N TYR A 188 -5.23 10.22 34.04
CA TYR A 188 -4.43 10.45 32.84
C TYR A 188 -3.31 11.45 33.12
N TYR A 189 -2.22 11.31 32.39
CA TYR A 189 -1.14 12.28 32.36
C TYR A 189 -0.57 12.43 30.93
N ASP A 190 0.08 13.55 30.66
CA ASP A 190 0.66 13.88 29.36
C ASP A 190 1.73 12.85 28.97
N ARG A 191 1.65 12.29 27.75
CA ARG A 191 2.66 11.35 27.25
C ARG A 191 4.01 12.02 27.05
N PHE A 192 3.99 13.19 26.42
CA PHE A 192 5.19 13.96 26.14
C PHE A 192 5.39 15.00 27.24
N ARG A 193 6.52 14.92 27.94
CA ARG A 193 6.91 15.85 29.01
C ARG A 193 8.39 16.15 28.87
N ASP A 194 8.73 17.42 29.02
CA ASP A 194 10.09 17.96 28.85
C ASP A 194 10.80 17.45 27.58
N ARG A 195 10.12 17.60 26.43
CA ARG A 195 10.57 17.05 25.14
C ARG A 195 10.43 18.04 24.00
N ILE A 196 11.41 18.05 23.10
CA ILE A 196 11.30 18.70 21.79
C ILE A 196 10.39 17.86 20.91
N ILE A 197 9.37 18.47 20.34
CA ILE A 197 8.32 17.79 19.60
C ILE A 197 8.48 17.99 18.10
N PHE A 198 8.59 16.88 17.38
CA PHE A 198 8.56 16.82 15.92
C PHE A 198 7.20 16.27 15.48
N PRO A 199 6.35 17.05 14.79
CA PRO A 199 5.06 16.56 14.32
C PRO A 199 5.25 15.54 13.20
N ILE A 200 4.57 14.40 13.32
CA ILE A 200 4.51 13.35 12.30
C ILE A 200 3.26 13.59 11.44
N ARG A 201 3.42 13.52 10.12
CA ARG A 201 2.38 13.88 9.15
C ARG A 201 2.02 12.72 8.24
N ASP A 202 0.76 12.70 7.80
CA ASP A 202 0.32 11.88 6.68
C ASP A 202 0.87 12.42 5.34
N LEU A 203 0.59 11.73 4.24
CA LEU A 203 1.02 12.16 2.91
C LEU A 203 0.46 13.54 2.49
N ASN A 204 -0.61 14.01 3.12
CA ASN A 204 -1.25 15.30 2.83
C ASN A 204 -0.70 16.44 3.71
N GLY A 205 0.23 16.13 4.62
CA GLY A 205 0.83 17.09 5.54
C GLY A 205 -0.02 17.34 6.80
N VAL A 206 -1.06 16.54 7.04
CA VAL A 206 -1.89 16.62 8.25
C VAL A 206 -1.17 15.92 9.41
N THR A 207 -1.13 16.56 10.59
CA THR A 207 -0.50 15.97 11.78
C THR A 207 -1.31 14.79 12.30
N ILE A 208 -0.66 13.63 12.42
CA ILE A 208 -1.27 12.36 12.87
C ILE A 208 -0.63 11.79 14.13
N GLY A 209 0.50 12.36 14.55
CA GLY A 209 1.23 11.93 15.73
C GLY A 209 2.46 12.80 15.95
N PHE A 210 3.32 12.39 16.87
CA PHE A 210 4.49 13.15 17.27
C PHE A 210 5.66 12.23 17.64
N SER A 211 6.86 12.74 17.41
CA SER A 211 8.09 12.23 18.02
C SER A 211 8.62 13.23 19.02
N GLY A 212 8.96 12.78 20.22
CA GLY A 212 9.45 13.59 21.32
C GLY A 212 10.88 13.26 21.67
N ARG A 213 11.82 14.15 21.36
CA ARG A 213 13.21 14.06 21.78
C ARG A 213 13.37 14.56 23.20
N GLU A 214 14.04 13.81 24.05
CA GLU A 214 14.31 14.21 25.44
C GLU A 214 15.05 15.55 25.53
N ASN A 215 14.84 16.24 26.65
CA ASN A 215 15.63 17.38 27.04
C ASN A 215 17.11 16.96 27.19
N PRO A 216 18.04 17.51 26.37
CA PRO A 216 19.45 17.10 26.38
C PRO A 216 20.18 17.48 27.67
N TRP A 217 19.67 18.44 28.45
CA TRP A 217 20.25 18.86 29.72
C TRP A 217 19.71 18.10 30.92
N ARG A 218 18.60 17.37 30.75
CA ARG A 218 17.94 16.57 31.79
C ARG A 218 17.53 15.21 31.21
N PRO A 219 18.49 14.39 30.76
CA PRO A 219 18.17 13.09 30.20
C PRO A 219 17.52 12.21 31.25
N ASN A 220 16.43 11.54 30.88
CA ASN A 220 15.73 10.63 31.76
C ASN A 220 16.20 9.20 31.47
N GLN A 221 17.05 8.65 32.33
CA GLN A 221 17.64 7.31 32.13
C GLN A 221 16.60 6.18 32.04
N GLN A 222 15.37 6.38 32.50
CA GLN A 222 14.30 5.38 32.42
C GLN A 222 13.51 5.43 31.11
N MET A 223 13.62 6.51 30.33
CA MET A 223 12.87 6.68 29.07
C MET A 223 13.82 6.81 27.89
N GLY A 224 13.39 6.36 26.71
CA GLY A 224 14.21 6.49 25.50
C GLY A 224 14.50 7.96 25.12
N LYS A 225 15.67 8.17 24.50
CA LYS A 225 16.09 9.45 23.90
C LYS A 225 15.02 10.04 22.99
N TYR A 226 14.35 9.18 22.22
CA TYR A 226 13.13 9.49 21.49
C TYR A 226 11.98 8.61 21.96
N ILE A 227 10.80 9.20 22.08
CA ILE A 227 9.53 8.47 22.20
C ILE A 227 8.60 8.90 21.08
N ASN A 228 7.77 7.98 20.59
CA ASN A 228 6.80 8.28 19.54
C ASN A 228 5.39 8.09 20.08
N THR A 229 4.41 8.74 19.43
CA THR A 229 3.01 8.37 19.56
C THR A 229 2.86 6.85 19.31
N PRO A 230 2.06 6.11 20.11
CA PRO A 230 1.74 4.71 19.84
C PRO A 230 0.88 4.58 18.56
N ASN A 231 0.61 3.36 18.11
CA ASN A 231 -0.36 3.18 17.02
C ASN A 231 -1.74 3.72 17.44
N THR A 232 -2.38 4.46 16.54
CA THR A 232 -3.72 5.00 16.69
C THR A 232 -4.52 4.73 15.42
N LEU A 233 -5.81 5.07 15.41
CA LEU A 233 -6.64 4.95 14.21
C LEU A 233 -6.08 5.79 13.03
N ILE A 234 -5.40 6.91 13.31
CA ILE A 234 -4.83 7.82 12.30
C ILE A 234 -3.33 7.66 12.08
N TYR A 235 -2.64 6.87 12.90
CA TYR A 235 -1.19 6.72 12.85
C TYR A 235 -0.77 5.27 13.00
N ASP A 236 -0.21 4.72 11.92
CA ASP A 236 0.44 3.41 11.87
C ASP A 236 1.94 3.61 11.65
N LYS A 237 2.73 3.34 12.70
CA LYS A 237 4.19 3.50 12.68
C LYS A 237 4.86 2.65 11.60
N SER A 238 4.25 1.52 11.22
CA SER A 238 4.78 0.62 10.19
C SER A 238 4.58 1.13 8.77
N ARG A 239 3.83 2.22 8.55
CA ARG A 239 3.52 2.77 7.22
C ARG A 239 3.97 4.21 7.04
N VAL A 240 4.30 4.92 8.11
CA VAL A 240 4.63 6.34 8.05
C VAL A 240 6.14 6.55 8.05
N LEU A 241 6.60 7.41 7.14
CA LEU A 241 7.98 7.89 7.04
C LEU A 241 7.99 9.39 7.31
N TYR A 242 8.84 9.82 8.25
CA TYR A 242 8.95 11.24 8.57
C TYR A 242 9.56 12.03 7.42
N GLY A 243 8.94 13.16 7.10
CA GLY A 243 9.33 14.03 5.99
C GLY A 243 8.81 13.61 4.61
N LEU A 244 8.14 12.45 4.48
CA LEU A 244 7.66 11.97 3.19
C LEU A 244 6.61 12.89 2.56
N ASP A 245 5.77 13.53 3.37
CA ASP A 245 4.80 14.55 2.95
C ASP A 245 5.46 15.69 2.15
N LYS A 246 6.67 16.07 2.56
CA LYS A 246 7.50 17.09 1.89
C LYS A 246 8.38 16.52 0.79
N ALA A 247 8.88 15.29 0.96
CA ALA A 247 9.91 14.70 0.09
C ALA A 247 9.35 13.99 -1.15
N LYS A 248 8.10 13.49 -1.12
CA LYS A 248 7.54 12.60 -2.16
C LYS A 248 7.69 13.10 -3.60
N LEU A 249 7.52 14.41 -3.82
CA LEU A 249 7.65 15.02 -5.16
C LEU A 249 9.12 15.10 -5.60
N ALA A 250 10.02 15.46 -4.69
CA ALA A 250 11.45 15.53 -4.97
C ALA A 250 12.03 14.13 -5.24
N ILE A 251 11.67 13.14 -4.41
CA ILE A 251 12.07 11.74 -4.59
C ILE A 251 11.70 11.25 -6.00
N ARG A 252 10.47 11.51 -6.43
CA ARG A 252 10.00 11.11 -7.77
C ARG A 252 10.72 11.87 -8.89
N LYS A 253 10.92 13.18 -8.73
CA LYS A 253 11.57 14.04 -9.73
C LYS A 253 13.04 13.67 -9.94
N GLU A 254 13.75 13.43 -8.85
CA GLU A 254 15.18 13.07 -8.86
C GLU A 254 15.39 11.57 -9.06
N ASN A 255 14.31 10.78 -8.99
CA ASN A 255 14.34 9.33 -8.97
C ASN A 255 15.34 8.79 -7.94
N PHE A 256 15.32 9.37 -6.73
CA PHE A 256 16.32 9.11 -5.71
C PHE A 256 15.81 9.46 -4.31
N CYS A 257 15.95 8.55 -3.36
CA CYS A 257 15.53 8.72 -1.96
C CYS A 257 16.73 8.57 -1.02
N ILE A 258 16.87 9.51 -0.08
CA ILE A 258 17.85 9.43 1.01
C ILE A 258 17.12 8.97 2.27
N LEU A 259 17.51 7.83 2.83
CA LEU A 259 16.96 7.29 4.07
C LEU A 259 17.96 7.52 5.21
N VAL A 260 17.53 8.30 6.19
CA VAL A 260 18.31 8.65 7.40
C VAL A 260 17.60 8.13 8.66
N GLU A 261 18.28 8.15 9.81
CA GLU A 261 17.76 7.55 11.04
C GLU A 261 16.70 8.43 11.74
N GLY A 262 17.01 9.72 11.88
CA GLY A 262 16.30 10.61 12.80
C GLY A 262 15.57 11.77 12.14
N GLN A 263 14.70 12.41 12.92
CA GLN A 263 13.96 13.59 12.49
C GLN A 263 14.90 14.78 12.24
N ILE A 264 15.92 14.97 13.09
CA ILE A 264 16.89 16.07 12.92
C ILE A 264 17.63 15.94 11.59
N ASP A 265 18.04 14.73 11.21
CA ASP A 265 18.74 14.46 9.94
C ASP A 265 17.89 14.84 8.73
N VAL A 266 16.60 14.48 8.76
CA VAL A 266 15.65 14.86 7.70
C VAL A 266 15.50 16.38 7.64
N VAL A 267 15.25 17.03 8.78
CA VAL A 267 15.03 18.48 8.83
C VAL A 267 16.29 19.23 8.36
N ALA A 268 17.47 18.80 8.80
CA ALA A 268 18.76 19.37 8.40
C ALA A 268 19.02 19.17 6.90
N SER A 269 18.74 17.97 6.36
CA SER A 269 18.90 17.65 4.94
C SER A 269 18.03 18.55 4.07
N HIS A 270 16.75 18.70 4.42
CA HIS A 270 15.84 19.59 3.69
C HIS A 270 16.27 21.06 3.78
N GLN A 271 16.75 21.50 4.96
CA GLN A 271 17.30 22.86 5.10
C GLN A 271 18.51 23.10 4.20
N ALA A 272 19.33 22.07 3.98
CA ALA A 272 20.51 22.13 3.11
C ALA A 272 20.18 21.97 1.61
N GLY A 273 18.91 21.75 1.25
CA GLY A 273 18.44 21.61 -0.13
C GLY A 273 18.22 20.15 -0.58
N PHE A 274 18.56 19.17 0.24
CA PHE A 274 18.34 17.74 -0.01
C PHE A 274 16.93 17.35 0.45
N VAL A 275 15.95 17.83 -0.30
CA VAL A 275 14.51 17.71 0.02
C VAL A 275 13.93 16.33 -0.27
N ASN A 276 14.75 15.39 -0.73
CA ASN A 276 14.40 13.98 -0.99
C ASN A 276 14.79 13.04 0.17
N ALA A 277 15.05 13.58 1.36
CA ALA A 277 15.37 12.81 2.57
C ALA A 277 14.13 12.44 3.40
N VAL A 278 14.11 11.22 3.95
CA VAL A 278 13.06 10.68 4.84
C VAL A 278 13.66 9.82 5.96
N ALA A 279 12.89 9.57 7.03
CA ALA A 279 13.34 8.71 8.14
C ALA A 279 12.26 7.76 8.67
N SER A 280 12.68 6.59 9.15
CA SER A 280 11.81 5.61 9.84
C SER A 280 11.44 6.03 11.28
N SER A 281 12.00 7.14 11.79
CA SER A 281 11.64 7.76 13.08
C SER A 281 11.87 6.89 14.33
N GLY A 282 13.03 6.23 14.41
CA GLY A 282 13.36 5.38 15.56
C GLY A 282 12.52 4.11 15.62
N THR A 283 12.22 3.55 14.45
CA THR A 283 11.73 2.17 14.29
C THR A 283 12.64 1.43 13.32
N ALA A 284 12.69 0.11 13.44
CA ALA A 284 13.17 -0.72 12.36
C ALA A 284 12.38 -0.41 11.09
N LEU A 285 13.09 -0.22 9.98
CA LEU A 285 12.50 0.01 8.67
C LEU A 285 11.63 -1.18 8.28
N THR A 286 10.38 -0.93 7.88
CA THR A 286 9.40 -1.98 7.60
C THR A 286 9.22 -2.20 6.09
N GLU A 287 8.62 -3.34 5.73
CA GLU A 287 8.31 -3.67 4.34
C GLU A 287 7.31 -2.67 3.75
N GLU A 288 6.30 -2.30 4.53
CA GLU A 288 5.27 -1.36 4.08
C GLU A 288 5.83 0.04 3.85
N GLN A 289 6.76 0.51 4.70
CA GLN A 289 7.50 1.77 4.45
C GLN A 289 8.31 1.70 3.16
N LEU A 290 9.03 0.60 2.93
CA LEU A 290 9.78 0.40 1.69
C LEU A 290 8.86 0.33 0.47
N LYS A 291 7.74 -0.41 0.51
CA LYS A 291 6.73 -0.43 -0.56
C LYS A 291 6.19 0.96 -0.87
N ILE A 292 6.01 1.80 0.15
CA ILE A 292 5.59 3.20 -0.03
C ILE A 292 6.68 4.00 -0.75
N ILE A 293 7.95 3.89 -0.34
CA ILE A 293 9.07 4.54 -1.04
C ILE A 293 9.15 4.06 -2.50
N LYS A 294 8.92 2.76 -2.74
CA LYS A 294 8.99 2.13 -4.06
C LYS A 294 7.99 2.71 -5.06
N ARG A 295 6.89 3.33 -4.59
CA ARG A 295 5.95 4.06 -5.45
C ARG A 295 6.57 5.30 -6.11
N TYR A 296 7.64 5.83 -5.52
CA TYR A 296 8.30 7.06 -5.97
C TYR A 296 9.67 6.80 -6.61
N THR A 297 10.42 5.82 -6.13
CA THR A 297 11.73 5.45 -6.71
C THR A 297 12.18 4.05 -6.27
N GLU A 298 13.02 3.42 -7.09
CA GLU A 298 13.76 2.21 -6.73
C GLU A 298 15.20 2.52 -6.27
N ASN A 299 15.66 3.77 -6.34
CA ASN A 299 17.01 4.16 -5.95
C ASN A 299 17.01 4.68 -4.51
N LEU A 300 17.61 3.92 -3.60
CA LEU A 300 17.62 4.19 -2.17
C LEU A 300 19.05 4.30 -1.66
N SER A 301 19.42 5.44 -1.10
CA SER A 301 20.68 5.60 -0.36
C SER A 301 20.43 5.69 1.12
N THR A 302 21.11 4.85 1.90
CA THR A 302 21.02 4.85 3.35
C THR A 302 22.24 5.54 3.95
N ALA A 303 22.01 6.43 4.92
CA ALA A 303 23.06 7.05 5.73
C ALA A 303 22.88 6.64 7.19
N PHE A 304 23.18 5.37 7.46
CA PHE A 304 23.11 4.77 8.79
C PHE A 304 24.51 4.60 9.36
N ASP A 305 24.63 4.53 10.68
CA ASP A 305 25.88 4.08 11.30
C ASP A 305 26.03 2.58 11.00
N MET A 306 26.98 2.26 10.13
CA MET A 306 27.16 0.92 9.55
C MET A 306 28.47 0.32 10.08
N ASP A 307 28.56 0.14 11.40
CA ASP A 307 29.55 -0.73 11.99
C ASP A 307 29.09 -2.20 11.89
N LEU A 308 30.01 -3.12 11.56
CA LEU A 308 29.71 -4.55 11.46
C LEU A 308 29.13 -5.13 12.78
N ALA A 309 29.35 -4.42 13.90
CA ALA A 309 28.86 -4.76 15.24
C ALA A 309 27.51 -4.11 15.60
N GLY A 310 27.01 -3.12 14.85
CA GLY A 310 25.87 -2.30 15.26
C GLY A 310 24.57 -2.59 14.50
N GLN A 311 23.53 -2.75 15.34
CA GLN A 311 22.11 -2.69 15.03
C GLN A 311 21.59 -3.71 14.00
N ALA A 312 21.26 -4.89 14.51
CA ALA A 312 20.43 -5.89 13.82
C ALA A 312 19.12 -5.33 13.20
N ALA A 313 18.63 -4.16 13.65
CA ALA A 313 17.50 -3.46 13.04
C ALA A 313 17.85 -2.81 11.69
N THR A 314 19.01 -2.16 11.59
CA THR A 314 19.53 -1.54 10.36
C THR A 314 19.78 -2.60 9.30
N LYS A 315 20.44 -3.71 9.68
CA LYS A 315 20.67 -4.87 8.80
C LYS A 315 19.36 -5.48 8.26
N ARG A 316 18.33 -5.59 9.10
CA ARG A 316 17.01 -6.10 8.68
C ARG A 316 16.31 -5.20 7.67
N GLY A 317 16.34 -3.88 7.89
CA GLY A 317 15.77 -2.92 6.95
C GLY A 317 16.45 -2.97 5.58
N ILE A 318 17.77 -3.14 5.60
CA ILE A 318 18.60 -3.28 4.41
C ILE A 318 18.29 -4.57 3.64
N ASP A 319 18.22 -5.71 4.33
CA ASP A 319 17.87 -6.99 3.73
C ASP A 319 16.52 -6.92 2.99
N LEU A 320 15.55 -6.25 3.61
CA LEU A 320 14.22 -6.07 3.06
C LEU A 320 14.22 -5.17 1.82
N ALA A 321 15.06 -4.13 1.80
CA ALA A 321 15.23 -3.28 0.62
C ALA A 321 15.83 -4.06 -0.55
N ILE A 322 16.83 -4.92 -0.31
CA ILE A 322 17.40 -5.81 -1.33
C ILE A 322 16.33 -6.77 -1.87
N GLN A 323 15.59 -7.44 -0.99
CA GLN A 323 14.55 -8.41 -1.37
C GLN A 323 13.45 -7.77 -2.20
N LEU A 324 13.07 -6.53 -1.86
CA LEU A 324 12.11 -5.75 -2.63
C LEU A 324 12.69 -5.22 -3.94
N GLY A 325 13.98 -5.43 -4.25
CA GLY A 325 14.61 -5.03 -5.51
C GLY A 325 14.90 -3.54 -5.60
N PHE A 326 15.32 -2.91 -4.50
CA PHE A 326 15.86 -1.55 -4.53
C PHE A 326 17.31 -1.54 -5.03
N ASN A 327 17.67 -0.51 -5.80
CA ASN A 327 19.05 -0.13 -6.05
C ASN A 327 19.59 0.54 -4.78
N THR A 328 20.16 -0.25 -3.89
CA THR A 328 20.61 0.19 -2.57
C THR A 328 22.05 0.70 -2.59
N LYS A 329 22.26 1.87 -2.01
CA LYS A 329 23.57 2.49 -1.85
C LYS A 329 23.81 2.91 -0.40
N VAL A 330 25.08 2.98 -0.01
CA VAL A 330 25.49 3.47 1.32
C VAL A 330 26.17 4.82 1.18
N ILE A 331 25.70 5.78 1.95
CA ILE A 331 26.38 7.07 2.15
C ILE A 331 27.26 6.90 3.39
N SER A 332 28.56 6.66 3.16
CA SER A 332 29.52 6.49 4.25
C SER A 332 29.83 7.83 4.91
N LEU A 333 29.69 7.88 6.23
CA LEU A 333 30.05 9.02 7.07
C LEU A 333 31.25 8.65 7.98
N PRO A 334 32.03 9.63 8.45
CA PRO A 334 33.04 9.37 9.48
C PRO A 334 32.39 8.79 10.74
N ALA A 335 33.11 7.89 11.43
CA ALA A 335 32.60 7.20 12.62
C ALA A 335 32.00 8.17 13.66
N GLY A 336 30.81 7.81 14.17
CA GLY A 336 30.10 8.57 15.20
C GLY A 336 29.49 9.90 14.74
N GLN A 337 29.36 10.14 13.43
CA GLN A 337 28.68 11.32 12.88
C GLN A 337 27.38 10.94 12.19
N ASP A 338 26.32 11.70 12.48
CA ASP A 338 25.04 11.62 11.77
C ASP A 338 25.00 12.61 10.58
N PRO A 339 24.03 12.48 9.64
CA PRO A 339 23.87 13.44 8.55
C PRO A 339 23.74 14.90 9.03
N ALA A 340 23.09 15.16 10.17
CA ALA A 340 22.97 16.50 10.72
C ALA A 340 24.33 17.09 11.16
N ASP A 341 25.18 16.28 11.82
CA ASP A 341 26.55 16.63 12.24
C ASP A 341 27.44 16.91 11.03
N TYR A 342 27.27 16.14 9.96
CA TYR A 342 28.04 16.30 8.74
C TYR A 342 27.63 17.56 7.97
N LEU A 343 26.32 17.81 7.87
CA LEU A 343 25.74 19.02 7.28
C LEU A 343 26.11 20.30 8.03
N LEU A 344 26.22 20.21 9.36
CA LEU A 344 26.68 21.32 10.21
C LEU A 344 28.07 21.83 9.82
N LYS A 345 28.96 20.93 9.38
CA LYS A 345 30.33 21.29 8.99
C LYS A 345 30.37 21.94 7.61
N ASN A 346 29.79 21.28 6.60
CA ASN A 346 29.78 21.79 5.23
C ASN A 346 28.79 21.03 4.33
N ASN A 347 27.83 21.75 3.74
CA ASN A 347 26.86 21.18 2.78
C ASN A 347 27.52 20.48 1.57
N SER A 348 28.64 21.00 1.07
CA SER A 348 29.34 20.41 -0.08
C SER A 348 29.94 19.03 0.24
N LEU A 349 30.35 18.80 1.49
CA LEU A 349 30.83 17.49 1.91
C LEU A 349 29.72 16.45 1.86
N TRP A 350 28.51 16.81 2.32
CA TRP A 350 27.34 15.93 2.24
C TRP A 350 26.94 15.64 0.80
N GLU A 351 26.95 16.65 -0.08
CA GLU A 351 26.70 16.45 -1.51
C GLU A 351 27.70 15.48 -2.14
N GLN A 352 28.99 15.63 -1.79
CA GLN A 352 30.05 14.72 -2.26
C GLN A 352 29.87 13.31 -1.70
N ALA A 353 29.46 13.16 -0.44
CA ALA A 353 29.19 11.86 0.17
C ALA A 353 28.03 11.14 -0.55
N ILE A 354 26.96 11.86 -0.88
CA ILE A 354 25.84 11.34 -1.67
C ILE A 354 26.30 10.91 -3.07
N LYS A 355 27.10 11.74 -3.75
CA LYS A 355 27.61 11.41 -5.10
C LYS A 355 28.55 10.21 -5.11
N LYS A 356 29.35 10.06 -4.06
CA LYS A 356 30.27 8.92 -3.85
C LYS A 356 29.60 7.69 -3.27
N ALA A 357 28.30 7.73 -2.98
CA ALA A 357 27.58 6.62 -2.39
C ALA A 357 27.75 5.35 -3.25
N GLY A 358 28.38 4.34 -2.65
CA GLY A 358 28.71 3.08 -3.27
C GLY A 358 27.56 2.09 -3.19
N SER A 359 27.64 1.01 -4.00
CA SER A 359 26.74 -0.14 -3.84
C SER A 359 26.82 -0.67 -2.42
N LEU A 360 25.67 -1.02 -1.85
CA LEU A 360 25.60 -1.64 -0.54
C LEU A 360 26.36 -2.98 -0.49
N ILE A 361 26.24 -3.81 -1.52
CA ILE A 361 26.91 -5.12 -1.56
C ILE A 361 28.44 -4.93 -1.64
N GLU A 362 28.88 -3.95 -2.42
CA GLU A 362 30.30 -3.57 -2.48
C GLU A 362 30.80 -3.10 -1.11
N PHE A 363 30.03 -2.27 -0.41
CA PHE A 363 30.38 -1.82 0.93
C PHE A 363 30.56 -2.98 1.92
N TYR A 364 29.66 -3.96 1.90
CA TYR A 364 29.81 -5.17 2.72
C TYR A 364 31.02 -6.02 2.31
N LEU A 365 31.29 -6.13 1.00
CA LEU A 365 32.42 -6.88 0.47
C LEU A 365 33.74 -6.26 0.90
N GLU A 366 33.91 -4.95 0.75
CA GLU A 366 35.12 -4.23 1.17
C GLU A 366 35.34 -4.35 2.69
N ASN A 367 34.27 -4.22 3.49
CA ASN A 367 34.38 -4.40 4.94
C ASN A 367 34.77 -5.83 5.32
N ALA A 368 34.22 -6.85 4.65
CA ALA A 368 34.59 -8.24 4.90
C ALA A 368 36.06 -8.51 4.50
N LEU A 369 36.53 -7.92 3.40
CA LEU A 369 37.92 -8.03 2.94
C LEU A 369 38.91 -7.28 3.83
N ALA A 370 38.47 -6.23 4.53
CA ALA A 370 39.28 -5.55 5.53
C ALA A 370 39.40 -6.36 6.83
N GLN A 371 38.37 -7.16 7.17
CA GLN A 371 38.34 -7.96 8.40
C GLN A 371 38.99 -9.34 8.25
N TYR A 372 38.90 -9.96 7.08
CA TYR A 372 39.33 -11.34 6.85
C TYR A 372 40.30 -11.43 5.66
N ASP A 373 41.35 -12.24 5.80
CA ASP A 373 42.34 -12.43 4.74
C ASP A 373 41.81 -13.34 3.60
N CYS A 374 41.53 -12.73 2.45
CA CYS A 374 41.05 -13.43 1.26
C CYS A 374 42.07 -14.36 0.58
N GLN A 375 43.33 -14.38 1.03
CA GLN A 375 44.33 -15.36 0.57
C GLN A 375 44.27 -16.68 1.35
N THR A 376 43.71 -16.67 2.56
CA THR A 376 43.57 -17.88 3.41
C THR A 376 42.27 -18.63 3.11
N LEU A 377 42.24 -19.94 3.38
CA LEU A 377 41.02 -20.74 3.22
C LEU A 377 39.93 -20.28 4.20
N GLU A 378 40.31 -20.03 5.44
CA GLU A 378 39.43 -19.57 6.52
C GLU A 378 38.81 -18.22 6.19
N GLY A 379 39.63 -17.25 5.74
CA GLY A 379 39.13 -15.92 5.38
C GLY A 379 38.19 -15.95 4.17
N LYS A 380 38.48 -16.76 3.15
CA LYS A 380 37.55 -16.96 2.02
C LYS A 380 36.18 -17.48 2.48
N LYS A 381 36.15 -18.44 3.41
CA LYS A 381 34.91 -18.98 3.97
C LYS A 381 34.12 -17.93 4.75
N GLU A 382 34.79 -17.14 5.60
CA GLU A 382 34.12 -16.09 6.38
C GLU A 382 33.57 -14.96 5.49
N ILE A 383 34.32 -14.53 4.46
CA ILE A 383 33.82 -13.53 3.51
C ILE A 383 32.60 -14.06 2.75
N ALA A 384 32.67 -15.28 2.21
CA ALA A 384 31.55 -15.89 1.49
C ALA A 384 30.29 -16.00 2.38
N LYS A 385 30.46 -16.39 3.66
CA LYS A 385 29.38 -16.48 4.65
C LYS A 385 28.69 -15.15 4.92
N ILE A 386 29.38 -14.02 4.78
CA ILE A 386 28.81 -12.68 4.94
C ILE A 386 28.08 -12.24 3.66
N ILE A 387 28.68 -12.48 2.49
CA ILE A 387 28.24 -11.88 1.22
C ILE A 387 27.19 -12.71 0.47
N LEU A 388 27.33 -14.04 0.44
CA LEU A 388 26.39 -14.92 -0.28
C LEU A 388 24.93 -14.78 0.19
N PRO A 389 24.61 -14.62 1.49
CA PRO A 389 23.24 -14.35 1.93
C PRO A 389 22.65 -13.06 1.34
N LEU A 390 23.46 -12.01 1.14
CA LEU A 390 23.02 -10.74 0.55
C LEU A 390 22.73 -10.92 -0.94
N ILE A 391 23.63 -11.59 -1.67
CA ILE A 391 23.46 -11.89 -3.10
C ILE A 391 22.20 -12.74 -3.32
N LYS A 392 21.98 -13.77 -2.50
CA LYS A 392 20.82 -14.67 -2.61
C LYS A 392 19.49 -13.93 -2.50
N LYS A 393 19.43 -12.86 -1.72
CA LYS A 393 18.22 -12.04 -1.50
C LYS A 393 17.88 -11.14 -2.69
N ILE A 394 18.80 -10.90 -3.62
CA ILE A 394 18.57 -10.06 -4.80
C ILE A 394 17.54 -10.76 -5.71
N PRO A 395 16.44 -10.12 -6.11
CA PRO A 395 15.43 -10.76 -6.96
C PRO A 395 15.91 -10.99 -8.40
N HIS A 396 16.80 -10.14 -8.92
CA HIS A 396 17.20 -10.15 -10.33
C HIS A 396 18.45 -11.02 -10.58
N LYS A 397 18.32 -12.05 -11.44
CA LYS A 397 19.40 -13.02 -11.70
C LYS A 397 20.65 -12.44 -12.35
N ILE A 398 20.51 -11.41 -13.18
CA ILE A 398 21.67 -10.75 -13.80
C ILE A 398 22.50 -10.03 -12.72
N GLU A 399 21.83 -9.41 -11.75
CA GLU A 399 22.51 -8.74 -10.65
C GLU A 399 23.16 -9.76 -9.70
N GLN A 400 22.50 -10.89 -9.42
CA GLN A 400 23.12 -12.01 -8.70
C GLN A 400 24.41 -12.47 -9.39
N SER A 401 24.37 -12.71 -10.70
CA SER A 401 25.53 -13.18 -11.47
C SER A 401 26.67 -12.15 -11.46
N HIS A 402 26.37 -10.85 -11.58
CA HIS A 402 27.38 -9.80 -11.46
C HIS A 402 28.13 -9.86 -10.12
N TRP A 403 27.40 -9.95 -9.01
CA TRP A 403 28.02 -10.00 -7.68
C TRP A 403 28.74 -11.32 -7.40
N LEU A 404 28.25 -12.44 -7.92
CA LEU A 404 28.95 -13.73 -7.84
C LEU A 404 30.27 -13.71 -8.61
N GLN A 405 30.29 -13.11 -9.79
CA GLN A 405 31.49 -12.94 -10.60
C GLN A 405 32.52 -12.05 -9.89
N GLU A 406 32.08 -10.94 -9.30
CA GLU A 406 32.97 -10.05 -8.53
C GLU A 406 33.52 -10.76 -7.28
N LEU A 407 32.68 -11.48 -6.53
CA LEU A 407 33.13 -12.27 -5.37
C LEU A 407 34.12 -13.37 -5.78
N SER A 408 33.84 -14.09 -6.88
CA SER A 408 34.73 -15.11 -7.47
C SER A 408 36.12 -14.52 -7.78
N ARG A 409 36.15 -13.34 -8.41
CA ARG A 409 37.38 -12.63 -8.76
C ARG A 409 38.19 -12.23 -7.51
N ARG A 410 37.53 -11.69 -6.48
CA ARG A 410 38.19 -11.25 -5.24
C ARG A 410 38.72 -12.42 -4.41
N LEU A 411 37.96 -13.51 -4.30
CA LEU A 411 38.36 -14.69 -3.52
C LEU A 411 39.23 -15.68 -4.30
N ARG A 412 39.33 -15.54 -5.63
CA ARG A 412 40.00 -16.49 -6.53
C ARG A 412 39.46 -17.92 -6.32
N VAL A 413 38.14 -18.04 -6.37
CA VAL A 413 37.38 -19.31 -6.27
C VAL A 413 36.50 -19.43 -7.51
N GLN A 414 36.20 -20.64 -7.98
CA GLN A 414 35.33 -20.80 -9.14
C GLN A 414 33.92 -20.27 -8.83
N GLU A 415 33.32 -19.54 -9.76
CA GLU A 415 31.97 -18.99 -9.61
C GLU A 415 30.94 -20.09 -9.33
N LYS A 416 31.10 -21.26 -9.96
CA LYS A 416 30.24 -22.43 -9.73
C LYS A 416 30.21 -22.87 -8.26
N ASP A 417 31.36 -22.91 -7.59
CA ASP A 417 31.44 -23.31 -6.18
C ASP A 417 30.70 -22.30 -5.28
N LEU A 418 30.75 -21.01 -5.63
CA LEU A 418 30.01 -19.96 -4.93
C LEU A 418 28.50 -20.05 -5.17
N VAL A 419 28.06 -20.44 -6.37
CA VAL A 419 26.65 -20.71 -6.67
C VAL A 419 26.15 -21.86 -5.81
N ASP A 420 26.86 -22.98 -5.77
CA ASP A 420 26.48 -24.15 -4.98
C ASP A 420 26.42 -23.82 -3.47
N GLU A 421 27.38 -23.04 -2.96
CA GLU A 421 27.39 -22.59 -1.57
C GLU A 421 26.27 -21.59 -1.26
N MET A 422 25.96 -20.68 -2.19
CA MET A 422 24.83 -19.76 -2.07
C MET A 422 23.52 -20.54 -1.99
N GLU A 423 23.34 -21.58 -2.80
CA GLU A 423 22.15 -22.43 -2.76
C GLU A 423 21.97 -23.13 -1.41
N ARG A 424 23.08 -23.60 -0.81
CA ARG A 424 23.11 -24.22 0.54
C ARG A 424 22.91 -23.23 1.69
N THR A 425 23.22 -21.95 1.48
CA THR A 425 23.08 -20.91 2.51
C THR A 425 21.62 -20.76 2.91
N GLU A 426 21.27 -21.11 4.16
CA GLU A 426 19.92 -20.88 4.67
C GLU A 426 19.66 -19.36 4.82
N ILE A 427 18.55 -18.89 4.25
CA ILE A 427 18.03 -17.56 4.57
C ILE A 427 17.17 -17.76 5.82
N PRO A 428 17.45 -17.08 6.94
CA PRO A 428 16.53 -17.09 8.08
C PRO A 428 15.16 -16.62 7.59
N MET A 429 14.19 -17.54 7.56
CA MET A 429 12.83 -17.22 7.15
C MET A 429 12.22 -16.32 8.22
N THR A 430 11.95 -15.06 7.88
CA THR A 430 11.01 -14.25 8.63
C THR A 430 9.61 -14.75 8.29
N GLU A 431 9.04 -15.59 9.14
CA GLU A 431 7.61 -15.88 9.13
C GLU A 431 6.84 -14.58 9.38
N GLU A 432 6.32 -13.98 8.32
CA GLU A 432 4.99 -13.36 8.23
C GLU A 432 4.78 -12.84 6.79
N ASN A 433 3.84 -13.46 6.07
CA ASN A 433 3.22 -13.03 4.81
C ASN A 433 4.15 -12.59 3.66
N ILE A 434 4.75 -13.57 2.97
CA ILE A 434 5.15 -13.41 1.56
C ILE A 434 4.01 -13.98 0.69
N PRO A 435 3.22 -13.18 -0.02
CA PRO A 435 2.52 -13.67 -1.21
C PRO A 435 3.61 -14.06 -2.22
N GLN A 436 3.54 -15.29 -2.74
CA GLN A 436 4.44 -15.79 -3.78
C GLN A 436 4.55 -14.79 -4.95
N ILE A 437 5.64 -14.04 -5.00
CA ILE A 437 6.05 -13.31 -6.20
C ILE A 437 7.05 -14.20 -6.91
N GLY A 438 6.57 -14.92 -7.93
CA GLY A 438 7.42 -15.77 -8.75
C GLY A 438 6.66 -16.33 -9.95
N LYS A 439 7.01 -15.80 -11.13
CA LYS A 439 6.61 -16.18 -12.50
C LYS A 439 5.24 -15.67 -12.97
N GLU A 440 5.29 -14.60 -13.76
CA GLU A 440 4.66 -14.51 -15.09
C GLU A 440 4.90 -13.09 -15.63
N PHE A 441 6.07 -12.88 -16.25
CA PHE A 441 6.24 -11.86 -17.28
C PHE A 441 6.50 -12.61 -18.57
N ASP A 442 5.41 -13.03 -19.20
CA ASP A 442 5.37 -13.24 -20.64
C ASP A 442 4.09 -12.61 -21.18
N SER A 443 4.16 -12.19 -22.44
CA SER A 443 3.13 -11.55 -23.27
C SER A 443 1.69 -11.72 -22.79
N VAL A 444 0.93 -10.62 -22.75
CA VAL A 444 -0.53 -10.64 -22.53
C VAL A 444 -1.19 -11.44 -23.65
N GLU A 445 -1.25 -12.76 -23.51
CA GLU A 445 -2.36 -13.54 -24.01
C GLU A 445 -3.56 -13.22 -23.11
N LEU A 446 -4.69 -12.86 -23.73
CA LEU A 446 -5.92 -12.57 -23.01
C LEU A 446 -6.38 -13.84 -22.28
N ALA A 447 -6.09 -13.87 -20.98
CA ALA A 447 -6.52 -14.87 -20.01
C ALA A 447 -7.95 -15.37 -20.26
N ARG A 448 -8.09 -16.69 -20.40
CA ARG A 448 -9.40 -17.35 -20.47
C ARG A 448 -10.04 -17.33 -19.06
N PRO A 449 -11.37 -17.46 -18.93
CA PRO A 449 -12.06 -17.42 -17.64
C PRO A 449 -11.65 -18.49 -16.61
N THR A 450 -10.77 -19.42 -16.98
CA THR A 450 -10.15 -20.39 -16.09
C THR A 450 -9.00 -19.81 -15.26
N ASP A 451 -8.51 -18.60 -15.60
CA ASP A 451 -7.53 -17.89 -14.80
C ASP A 451 -8.22 -17.20 -13.61
N ASN A 452 -7.70 -17.46 -12.41
CA ASN A 452 -8.25 -17.10 -11.08
C ASN A 452 -8.52 -15.59 -10.83
N LYS A 453 -8.49 -14.72 -11.83
CA LYS A 453 -8.69 -13.26 -11.74
C LYS A 453 -10.01 -12.76 -12.33
N ILE A 454 -10.80 -13.59 -13.02
CA ILE A 454 -12.06 -13.17 -13.66
C ILE A 454 -13.23 -13.95 -13.05
N ASP A 455 -14.24 -13.24 -12.51
CA ASP A 455 -15.49 -13.89 -12.13
C ASP A 455 -16.24 -14.36 -13.39
N LEU A 456 -16.33 -15.68 -13.54
CA LEU A 456 -16.96 -16.37 -14.66
C LEU A 456 -18.44 -15.99 -14.85
N GLU A 457 -19.17 -15.75 -13.75
CA GLU A 457 -20.59 -15.40 -13.79
C GLU A 457 -20.80 -13.99 -14.31
N GLU A 458 -20.03 -13.03 -13.79
CA GLU A 458 -20.04 -11.64 -14.25
C GLU A 458 -19.63 -11.55 -15.72
N TYR A 459 -18.58 -12.28 -16.11
CA TYR A 459 -18.10 -12.30 -17.48
C TYR A 459 -19.14 -12.86 -18.45
N LEU A 460 -19.76 -14.00 -18.10
CA LEU A 460 -20.85 -14.57 -18.89
C LEU A 460 -22.00 -13.58 -19.06
N LEU A 461 -22.45 -12.95 -17.97
CA LEU A 461 -23.59 -12.05 -18.00
C LEU A 461 -23.27 -10.78 -18.80
N GLY A 462 -22.08 -10.20 -18.61
CA GLY A 462 -21.58 -9.09 -19.41
C GLY A 462 -21.53 -9.42 -20.91
N LEU A 463 -21.03 -10.61 -21.29
CA LEU A 463 -21.03 -11.06 -22.69
C LEU A 463 -22.43 -11.15 -23.27
N LEU A 464 -23.40 -11.68 -22.52
CA LEU A 464 -24.80 -11.79 -22.94
C LEU A 464 -25.45 -10.41 -23.12
N LEU A 465 -25.13 -9.45 -22.24
CA LEU A 465 -25.67 -8.09 -22.23
C LEU A 465 -25.11 -7.21 -23.35
N VAL A 466 -23.84 -7.40 -23.75
CA VAL A 466 -23.26 -6.71 -24.91
C VAL A 466 -23.66 -7.42 -26.22
N ASN A 467 -23.98 -8.72 -26.16
CA ASN A 467 -24.39 -9.53 -27.31
C ASN A 467 -25.88 -9.95 -27.28
N LEU A 468 -26.80 -9.05 -26.91
CA LEU A 468 -28.22 -9.35 -26.71
C LEU A 468 -28.90 -10.08 -27.88
N LYS A 469 -28.48 -9.82 -29.13
CA LYS A 469 -29.01 -10.53 -30.31
C LYS A 469 -28.78 -12.05 -30.23
N LYS A 470 -27.69 -12.48 -29.60
CA LYS A 470 -27.28 -13.88 -29.45
C LYS A 470 -27.92 -14.55 -28.22
N PHE A 471 -28.46 -13.78 -27.27
CA PHE A 471 -29.10 -14.28 -26.04
C PHE A 471 -30.20 -15.31 -26.30
N LYS A 472 -30.96 -15.17 -27.41
CA LYS A 472 -32.04 -16.12 -27.77
C LYS A 472 -31.58 -17.59 -27.77
N ARG A 473 -30.33 -17.86 -28.18
CA ARG A 473 -29.74 -19.22 -28.22
C ARG A 473 -29.47 -19.79 -26.83
N PHE A 474 -29.36 -18.93 -25.82
CA PHE A 474 -29.00 -19.29 -24.44
C PHE A 474 -30.15 -19.07 -23.45
N LYS A 475 -31.32 -18.58 -23.90
CA LYS A 475 -32.50 -18.32 -23.07
C LYS A 475 -32.97 -19.54 -22.27
N ARG A 476 -32.75 -20.75 -22.78
CA ARG A 476 -33.12 -22.02 -22.11
C ARG A 476 -32.16 -22.43 -20.99
N GLN A 477 -31.02 -21.76 -20.84
CA GLN A 477 -30.09 -22.08 -19.77
C GLN A 477 -30.73 -21.81 -18.39
N PRO A 478 -30.46 -22.67 -17.39
CA PRO A 478 -31.02 -22.51 -16.06
C PRO A 478 -30.34 -21.37 -15.28
N ALA A 479 -31.14 -20.62 -14.51
CA ALA A 479 -30.62 -19.54 -13.67
C ALA A 479 -29.94 -20.04 -12.39
N TYR A 480 -30.23 -21.27 -11.96
CA TYR A 480 -29.59 -21.89 -10.78
C TYR A 480 -28.09 -22.17 -10.96
N LEU A 481 -27.55 -21.97 -12.17
CA LEU A 481 -26.12 -22.11 -12.45
C LEU A 481 -25.29 -20.95 -11.89
N PHE A 482 -25.93 -19.82 -11.62
CA PHE A 482 -25.32 -18.66 -10.97
C PHE A 482 -25.35 -18.88 -9.45
N SER A 483 -24.19 -18.75 -8.79
CA SER A 483 -24.12 -18.79 -7.33
C SER A 483 -24.43 -17.43 -6.72
N ASN A 484 -24.19 -16.35 -7.45
CA ASN A 484 -24.56 -15.02 -7.02
C ASN A 484 -26.07 -14.80 -7.28
N SER A 485 -26.83 -14.53 -6.22
CA SER A 485 -28.28 -14.31 -6.27
C SER A 485 -28.67 -13.16 -7.19
N ASP A 486 -27.88 -12.10 -7.21
CA ASP A 486 -28.17 -10.88 -7.95
C ASP A 486 -27.91 -11.09 -9.44
N LEU A 487 -26.80 -11.75 -9.79
CA LEU A 487 -26.51 -12.16 -11.17
C LEU A 487 -27.55 -13.16 -11.69
N ALA A 488 -27.99 -14.10 -10.85
CA ALA A 488 -29.08 -15.02 -11.16
C ALA A 488 -30.39 -14.28 -11.44
N GLU A 489 -30.68 -13.23 -10.66
CA GLU A 489 -31.88 -12.41 -10.80
C GLU A 489 -31.83 -11.52 -12.05
N ILE A 490 -30.69 -10.90 -12.35
CA ILE A 490 -30.48 -10.17 -13.62
C ILE A 490 -30.68 -11.13 -14.80
N PHE A 491 -30.12 -12.35 -14.75
CA PHE A 491 -30.29 -13.34 -15.81
C PHE A 491 -31.76 -13.81 -15.95
N LYS A 492 -32.49 -14.02 -14.85
CA LYS A 492 -33.94 -14.35 -14.87
C LYS A 492 -34.74 -13.22 -15.51
N ASN A 493 -34.48 -11.97 -15.16
CA ASN A 493 -35.17 -10.82 -15.74
C ASN A 493 -34.82 -10.65 -17.23
N LEU A 494 -33.58 -10.96 -17.61
CA LEU A 494 -33.18 -11.01 -19.01
C LEU A 494 -33.95 -12.08 -19.81
N LYS A 495 -34.26 -13.24 -19.18
CA LYS A 495 -35.12 -14.28 -19.79
C LYS A 495 -36.58 -13.83 -19.97
N LYS A 496 -37.12 -13.03 -19.04
CA LYS A 496 -38.50 -12.51 -19.11
C LYS A 496 -38.70 -11.50 -20.24
N CYS A 497 -37.64 -10.83 -20.69
CA CYS A 497 -37.69 -9.94 -21.85
C CYS A 497 -38.10 -10.72 -23.13
N SER A 498 -39.34 -10.53 -23.60
CA SER A 498 -39.93 -11.29 -24.72
C SER A 498 -39.81 -10.61 -26.09
N LYS A 499 -39.37 -9.35 -26.15
CA LYS A 499 -39.38 -8.56 -27.41
C LYS A 499 -38.28 -8.98 -28.38
N LYS A 500 -38.58 -8.94 -29.69
CA LYS A 500 -37.66 -9.29 -30.81
C LYS A 500 -36.32 -8.53 -30.77
N ARG A 501 -36.23 -7.40 -30.05
CA ARG A 501 -35.04 -6.55 -29.86
C ARG A 501 -35.04 -6.00 -28.42
N ILE A 502 -34.14 -6.48 -27.57
CA ILE A 502 -33.97 -5.99 -26.19
C ILE A 502 -33.24 -4.63 -26.29
N LYS A 503 -33.82 -3.56 -25.75
CA LYS A 503 -33.14 -2.27 -25.54
C LYS A 503 -32.67 -2.23 -24.09
N LEU A 504 -31.39 -1.91 -23.86
CA LEU A 504 -30.77 -1.87 -22.53
C LEU A 504 -31.43 -0.85 -21.59
N THR A 505 -31.85 0.30 -22.12
CA THR A 505 -32.53 1.36 -21.35
C THR A 505 -33.83 0.87 -20.70
N GLY A 506 -34.71 0.22 -21.48
CA GLY A 506 -35.95 -0.36 -20.95
C GLY A 506 -35.74 -1.64 -20.13
N PHE A 507 -34.56 -2.27 -20.18
CA PHE A 507 -34.24 -3.40 -19.29
C PHE A 507 -33.82 -2.90 -17.91
N ARG A 508 -33.01 -1.84 -17.86
CA ARG A 508 -32.55 -1.16 -16.64
C ARG A 508 -33.71 -0.66 -15.78
N GLU A 509 -34.73 -0.06 -16.40
CA GLU A 509 -35.93 0.46 -15.72
C GLU A 509 -36.78 -0.61 -15.02
N ASN A 510 -36.59 -1.90 -15.35
CA ASN A 510 -37.32 -3.03 -14.76
C ASN A 510 -36.55 -3.71 -13.62
N LEU A 511 -35.42 -3.16 -13.19
CA LEU A 511 -34.60 -3.67 -12.10
C LEU A 511 -34.67 -2.74 -10.89
N SER A 512 -34.40 -3.27 -9.69
CA SER A 512 -34.14 -2.43 -8.52
C SER A 512 -32.89 -1.58 -8.74
N ASN A 513 -32.75 -0.48 -7.99
CA ASN A 513 -31.59 0.43 -8.13
C ASN A 513 -30.25 -0.29 -7.95
N ASP A 514 -30.14 -1.23 -7.01
CA ASP A 514 -28.91 -1.99 -6.76
C ASP A 514 -28.56 -2.92 -7.94
N LEU A 515 -29.56 -3.63 -8.48
CA LEU A 515 -29.39 -4.49 -9.65
C LEU A 515 -29.10 -3.69 -10.93
N ALA A 516 -29.66 -2.47 -11.05
CA ALA A 516 -29.38 -1.57 -12.16
C ALA A 516 -27.93 -1.06 -12.12
N ASN A 517 -27.40 -0.73 -10.94
CA ASN A 517 -26.00 -0.32 -10.78
C ASN A 517 -25.04 -1.47 -11.12
N GLN A 518 -25.36 -2.69 -10.66
CA GLN A 518 -24.56 -3.88 -10.99
C GLN A 518 -24.64 -4.21 -12.49
N LEU A 519 -25.81 -4.05 -13.11
CA LEU A 519 -25.99 -4.16 -14.56
C LEU A 519 -25.08 -3.19 -15.33
N ASP A 520 -25.05 -1.93 -14.91
CA ASP A 520 -24.23 -0.89 -15.54
C ASP A 520 -22.73 -1.24 -15.42
N GLU A 521 -22.29 -1.78 -14.28
CA GLU A 521 -20.92 -2.25 -14.07
C GLU A 521 -20.58 -3.44 -15.00
N LEU A 522 -21.46 -4.43 -15.11
CA LEU A 522 -21.26 -5.60 -15.98
C LEU A 522 -21.14 -5.22 -17.46
N ILE A 523 -21.98 -4.31 -17.92
CA ILE A 523 -21.92 -3.80 -19.30
C ILE A 523 -20.59 -3.07 -19.51
N PHE A 524 -20.16 -2.24 -18.56
CA PHE A 524 -18.88 -1.53 -18.66
C PHE A 524 -17.70 -2.50 -18.77
N LYS A 525 -17.65 -3.51 -17.88
CA LYS A 525 -16.61 -4.55 -17.89
C LYS A 525 -16.55 -5.25 -19.25
N ALA A 526 -17.71 -5.59 -19.82
CA ALA A 526 -17.79 -6.31 -21.08
C ALA A 526 -17.45 -5.44 -22.31
N GLU A 527 -17.89 -4.17 -22.35
CA GLU A 527 -17.57 -3.25 -23.46
C GLU A 527 -16.09 -2.88 -23.51
N ALA A 528 -15.48 -2.63 -22.35
CA ALA A 528 -14.05 -2.36 -22.24
C ALA A 528 -13.24 -3.56 -22.74
N ARG A 529 -13.64 -4.78 -22.38
CA ARG A 529 -13.01 -6.01 -22.85
C ARG A 529 -13.22 -6.26 -24.35
N SER A 530 -14.41 -6.00 -24.88
CA SER A 530 -14.67 -6.08 -26.33
C SER A 530 -13.79 -5.11 -27.11
N SER A 531 -13.55 -3.91 -26.58
CA SER A 531 -12.70 -2.88 -27.20
C SER A 531 -11.22 -3.26 -27.20
N LEU A 532 -10.77 -4.09 -26.25
CA LEU A 532 -9.43 -4.68 -26.22
C LEU A 532 -9.27 -5.81 -27.25
N LEU A 533 -10.34 -6.55 -27.53
CA LEU A 533 -10.39 -7.68 -28.47
C LEU A 533 -10.55 -7.27 -29.94
N ASP A 534 -11.12 -6.09 -30.22
CA ASP A 534 -11.29 -5.56 -31.60
C ASP A 534 -9.95 -5.28 -32.32
N LYS A 535 -8.82 -5.25 -31.61
CA LYS A 535 -7.48 -5.09 -32.19
C LYS A 535 -6.82 -6.41 -32.63
N SER A 536 -7.38 -7.56 -32.27
CA SER A 536 -6.87 -8.91 -32.64
C SER A 536 -7.87 -9.64 -33.55
N ALA A 537 -8.48 -8.91 -34.49
CA ALA A 537 -9.83 -9.09 -35.03
C ALA A 537 -10.22 -10.41 -35.74
N ASP A 538 -9.42 -11.47 -35.75
CA ASP A 538 -9.79 -12.70 -36.50
C ASP A 538 -10.33 -13.87 -35.67
N ASP A 539 -10.23 -13.88 -34.33
CA ASP A 539 -10.56 -15.10 -33.57
C ASP A 539 -11.61 -14.99 -32.45
N PHE A 540 -12.05 -13.79 -32.06
CA PHE A 540 -13.05 -13.67 -31.01
C PHE A 540 -14.44 -14.09 -31.49
N LYS A 541 -14.91 -15.26 -31.04
CA LYS A 541 -16.22 -15.83 -31.37
C LYS A 541 -17.12 -15.82 -30.12
N PRO A 542 -17.88 -14.73 -29.84
CA PRO A 542 -18.69 -14.58 -28.62
C PRO A 542 -19.62 -15.76 -28.33
N THR A 543 -20.15 -16.42 -29.37
CA THR A 543 -21.02 -17.59 -29.19
C THR A 543 -20.27 -18.81 -28.66
N LYS A 544 -19.01 -19.03 -29.06
CA LYS A 544 -18.19 -20.12 -28.52
C LYS A 544 -17.85 -19.84 -27.05
N GLU A 545 -17.50 -18.59 -26.75
CA GLU A 545 -17.14 -18.16 -25.40
C GLU A 545 -18.30 -18.27 -24.41
N ILE A 546 -19.50 -17.82 -24.81
CA ILE A 546 -20.70 -17.96 -23.98
C ILE A 546 -21.02 -19.44 -23.71
N ARG A 547 -20.85 -20.34 -24.70
CA ARG A 547 -21.05 -21.79 -24.49
C ARG A 547 -20.03 -22.35 -23.49
N PHE A 548 -18.77 -21.96 -23.63
CA PHE A 548 -17.71 -22.36 -22.72
C PHE A 548 -18.05 -21.96 -21.28
N CYS A 549 -18.45 -20.70 -21.06
CA CYS A 549 -18.81 -20.22 -19.73
C CYS A 549 -19.99 -21.01 -19.13
N PHE A 550 -21.04 -21.29 -19.92
CA PHE A 550 -22.15 -22.13 -19.44
C PHE A 550 -21.74 -23.58 -19.13
N SER A 551 -20.80 -24.16 -19.89
CA SER A 551 -20.25 -25.50 -19.59
C SER A 551 -19.51 -25.50 -18.25
N GLN A 552 -18.64 -24.50 -18.03
CA GLN A 552 -17.91 -24.36 -16.77
C GLN A 552 -18.84 -24.15 -15.56
N LEU A 553 -19.89 -23.33 -15.69
CA LEU A 553 -20.88 -23.18 -14.62
C LEU A 553 -21.66 -24.46 -14.32
N ARG A 554 -21.95 -25.29 -15.34
CA ARG A 554 -22.57 -26.61 -15.13
C ARG A 554 -21.64 -27.58 -14.42
N ASP A 555 -20.36 -27.65 -14.82
CA ASP A 555 -19.37 -28.51 -14.14
C ASP A 555 -19.26 -28.11 -12.67
N ARG A 556 -19.16 -26.80 -12.39
CA ARG A 556 -19.14 -26.27 -11.02
C ARG A 556 -20.38 -26.66 -10.22
N TYR A 557 -21.57 -26.45 -10.77
CA TYR A 557 -22.85 -26.76 -10.10
C TYR A 557 -22.95 -28.25 -9.76
N TRP A 558 -22.67 -29.13 -10.73
CA TRP A 558 -22.80 -30.57 -10.51
C TRP A 558 -21.76 -31.12 -9.54
N ARG A 559 -20.54 -30.57 -9.53
CA ARG A 559 -19.53 -30.92 -8.53
C ARG A 559 -19.89 -30.48 -7.12
N GLN A 560 -20.46 -29.28 -6.97
CA GLN A 560 -20.97 -28.83 -5.66
C GLN A 560 -22.10 -29.72 -5.17
N LYS A 561 -23.05 -30.08 -6.04
CA LYS A 561 -24.12 -31.03 -5.71
C LYS A 561 -23.58 -32.42 -5.34
N LEU A 562 -22.60 -32.94 -6.09
CA LEU A 562 -21.98 -34.22 -5.79
C LEU A 562 -21.26 -34.19 -4.43
N ASN A 563 -20.55 -33.10 -4.12
CA ASN A 563 -19.92 -32.92 -2.81
C ASN A 563 -20.93 -32.87 -1.67
N GLN A 564 -22.06 -32.18 -1.86
CA GLN A 564 -23.15 -32.16 -0.86
C GLN A 564 -23.71 -33.56 -0.62
N ILE A 565 -23.98 -34.32 -1.69
CA ILE A 565 -24.47 -35.70 -1.54
C ILE A 565 -23.43 -36.59 -0.85
N ASN A 566 -22.14 -36.46 -1.20
CA ASN A 566 -21.08 -37.23 -0.55
C ASN A 566 -20.96 -36.92 0.95
N LEU A 567 -21.20 -35.67 1.37
CA LEU A 567 -21.29 -35.31 2.78
C LEU A 567 -22.52 -35.97 3.44
N SER A 568 -23.68 -35.92 2.81
CA SER A 568 -24.89 -36.59 3.31
C SER A 568 -24.76 -38.12 3.37
N ILE A 569 -23.97 -38.73 2.48
CA ILE A 569 -23.64 -40.17 2.55
C ILE A 569 -22.85 -40.46 3.82
N ARG A 570 -21.80 -39.68 4.10
CA ARG A 570 -20.99 -39.84 5.33
C ARG A 570 -21.83 -39.68 6.59
N GLU A 571 -22.72 -38.70 6.64
CA GLU A 571 -23.63 -38.50 7.77
C GLU A 571 -24.62 -39.67 7.94
N ALA A 572 -25.10 -40.26 6.83
CA ALA A 572 -25.96 -41.44 6.86
C ALA A 572 -25.20 -42.71 7.30
N GLU A 573 -23.92 -42.85 6.92
CA GLU A 573 -23.03 -43.93 7.35
C GLU A 573 -22.75 -43.85 8.86
N GLU A 574 -22.48 -42.65 9.39
CA GLU A 574 -22.31 -42.40 10.83
C GLU A 574 -23.57 -42.76 11.63
N LYS A 575 -24.75 -42.46 11.07
CA LYS A 575 -26.06 -42.81 11.65
C LYS A 575 -26.47 -44.27 11.41
N LYS A 576 -25.65 -45.05 10.68
CA LYS A 576 -25.90 -46.46 10.30
C LYS A 576 -27.21 -46.68 9.53
N ASP A 577 -27.71 -45.66 8.83
CA ASP A 577 -28.92 -45.74 8.00
C ASP A 577 -28.59 -46.31 6.61
N LYS A 578 -28.69 -47.64 6.50
CA LYS A 578 -28.30 -48.37 5.29
C LYS A 578 -29.18 -48.07 4.07
N ASP A 579 -30.47 -47.80 4.27
CA ASP A 579 -31.40 -47.51 3.18
C ASP A 579 -31.16 -46.11 2.61
N LEU A 580 -30.88 -45.14 3.47
CA LEU A 580 -30.52 -43.78 3.04
C LEU A 580 -29.16 -43.77 2.34
N CYS A 581 -28.16 -44.49 2.85
CA CYS A 581 -26.85 -44.62 2.20
C CYS A 581 -26.99 -45.18 0.77
N LYS A 582 -27.78 -46.23 0.58
CA LYS A 582 -28.01 -46.84 -0.74
C LYS A 582 -28.66 -45.85 -1.71
N LYS A 583 -29.71 -45.14 -1.29
CA LYS A 583 -30.40 -44.12 -2.10
C LYS A 583 -29.46 -42.97 -2.50
N LEU A 584 -28.70 -42.43 -1.54
CA LEU A 584 -27.78 -41.32 -1.80
C LEU A 584 -26.61 -41.75 -2.70
N THR A 585 -26.14 -43.00 -2.58
CA THR A 585 -25.08 -43.55 -3.46
C THR A 585 -25.58 -43.71 -4.91
N GLU A 586 -26.81 -44.18 -5.10
CA GLU A 586 -27.43 -44.24 -6.43
C GLU A 586 -27.61 -42.83 -7.04
N GLU A 587 -27.95 -41.84 -6.22
CA GLU A 587 -28.07 -40.44 -6.63
C GLU A 587 -26.70 -39.83 -6.99
N ALA A 588 -25.67 -40.08 -6.19
CA ALA A 588 -24.29 -39.68 -6.47
C ALA A 588 -23.80 -40.25 -7.82
N ASN A 589 -24.07 -41.53 -8.10
CA ASN A 589 -23.73 -42.15 -9.38
C ASN A 589 -24.45 -41.50 -10.58
N LYS A 590 -25.70 -41.08 -10.41
CA LYS A 590 -26.43 -40.32 -11.44
C LYS A 590 -25.82 -38.93 -11.65
N LEU A 591 -25.42 -38.25 -10.58
CA LEU A 591 -24.78 -36.93 -10.65
C LEU A 591 -23.39 -36.98 -11.28
N THR A 592 -22.59 -38.03 -11.01
CA THR A 592 -21.28 -38.23 -11.64
C THR A 592 -21.38 -38.30 -13.16
N LYS A 593 -22.44 -38.92 -13.70
CA LYS A 593 -22.72 -38.90 -15.16
C LYS A 593 -23.00 -37.50 -15.68
N GLN A 594 -23.69 -36.65 -14.91
CA GLN A 594 -23.96 -35.24 -15.30
C GLN A 594 -22.71 -34.37 -15.29
N VAL A 595 -21.77 -34.61 -14.36
CA VAL A 595 -20.45 -33.94 -14.34
C VAL A 595 -19.68 -34.27 -15.62
N ILE A 596 -19.65 -35.54 -16.04
CA ILE A 596 -18.97 -35.96 -17.29
C ILE A 596 -19.60 -35.29 -18.51
N LEU A 597 -20.94 -35.29 -18.61
CA LEU A 597 -21.68 -34.66 -19.71
C LEU A 597 -21.56 -33.13 -19.74
N SER A 598 -21.18 -32.48 -18.64
CA SER A 598 -21.01 -31.03 -18.60
C SER A 598 -19.72 -30.53 -19.29
N LYS A 599 -18.77 -31.43 -19.54
CA LYS A 599 -17.48 -31.17 -20.21
C LYS A 599 -17.50 -31.39 -21.72
N SER A 600 -18.51 -32.08 -22.24
CA SER A 600 -18.84 -32.25 -23.65
C SER A 600 -19.79 -31.15 -24.13
#